data_AF-A0A6M0KZG0-F1
#
_entry.id   AF-A0A6M0KZG0-F1
#
_cell.length_a   1.000
_cell.length_b   1.000
_cell.length_c   1.000
_cell.angle_alpha   90.00
_cell.angle_beta   90.00
_cell.angle_gamma   90.00
#
_symmetry.space_group_name_H-M   'P 1'
#
loop_
_entity.id
_entity.type
_entity.pdbx_description
1 polymer ?
#
loop_
_entity_poly.entity_id
_entity_poly.type
_entity_poly.pdbx_seq_one_letter_code
_entity_poly.pdbx_strand_id
1 'polypeptide(L)'
;FAKILATLLNNSLKKNKTKQQITNSKENKVEVLQEKLDNYLLDKKLFIMNDGSAYYKIVGMIRDYFIGADKCYQLNETPTKIKIYHYNTTKENDFLSIDMLVHTNKEAESLFVSERGNKEQFKQYYLEED
;
A
#
# COMPACT_ATOMS: atom_id res chain seq x y z
N PHE A 1 -39.86 -17.48 15.10
CA PHE A 1 -39.24 -16.59 14.10
C PHE A 1 -38.25 -17.42 13.28
N ALA A 2 -38.41 -17.39 11.96
CA ALA A 2 -37.98 -18.43 11.03
C ALA A 2 -36.46 -18.45 10.74
N LYS A 3 -35.95 -19.66 10.48
CA LYS A 3 -34.63 -19.98 9.89
C LYS A 3 -34.68 -19.93 8.35
N ILE A 4 -33.49 -20.06 7.75
CA ILE A 4 -33.10 -20.40 6.35
C ILE A 4 -33.27 -19.24 5.33
N LEU A 5 -32.38 -18.93 4.36
CA LEU A 5 -31.59 -19.78 3.44
C LEU A 5 -30.33 -19.10 2.89
N ALA A 6 -29.25 -19.88 2.79
CA ALA A 6 -28.17 -19.67 1.82
C ALA A 6 -28.73 -19.83 0.39
N THR A 7 -28.37 -18.91 -0.51
CA THR A 7 -28.62 -19.07 -1.95
C THR A 7 -27.31 -18.92 -2.69
N LEU A 8 -26.79 -20.06 -3.14
CA LEU A 8 -25.81 -20.20 -4.20
C LEU A 8 -26.61 -20.68 -5.41
N LEU A 9 -26.59 -19.95 -6.53
CA LEU A 9 -26.99 -20.51 -7.83
C LEU A 9 -26.24 -19.80 -8.96
N ASN A 10 -25.20 -20.50 -9.44
CA ASN A 10 -24.65 -20.38 -10.78
C ASN A 10 -25.74 -20.62 -11.83
N ASN A 11 -25.82 -19.76 -12.84
CA ASN A 11 -25.80 -20.11 -14.28
C ASN A 11 -26.45 -18.99 -15.11
N SER A 12 -25.68 -18.35 -16.00
CA SER A 12 -26.11 -18.21 -17.40
C SER A 12 -24.95 -17.77 -18.29
N LEU A 13 -24.24 -18.75 -18.84
CA LEU A 13 -23.54 -18.61 -20.11
C LEU A 13 -24.58 -18.56 -21.23
N LYS A 14 -24.78 -17.39 -21.87
CA LYS A 14 -24.82 -17.26 -23.35
C LYS A 14 -25.00 -15.82 -23.84
N LYS A 15 -23.91 -15.32 -24.43
CA LYS A 15 -23.79 -14.57 -25.69
C LYS A 15 -24.80 -13.42 -25.95
N ASN A 16 -24.29 -12.21 -25.83
CA ASN A 16 -24.34 -11.24 -26.93
C ASN A 16 -22.96 -10.62 -27.14
N LYS A 17 -22.23 -11.11 -28.15
CA LYS A 17 -21.13 -10.37 -28.76
C LYS A 17 -21.78 -9.28 -29.61
N THR A 18 -21.39 -8.01 -29.44
CA THR A 18 -20.68 -7.22 -30.47
C THR A 18 -20.49 -5.77 -30.00
N LYS A 19 -19.20 -5.40 -29.86
CA LYS A 19 -18.58 -4.07 -29.96
C LYS A 19 -19.12 -2.94 -29.07
N GLN A 20 -18.36 -2.61 -28.03
CA GLN A 20 -17.41 -1.51 -28.13
C GLN A 20 -16.09 -1.89 -27.43
N GLN A 21 -15.05 -1.86 -28.22
CA GLN A 21 -13.66 -1.98 -27.83
C GLN A 21 -13.23 -0.63 -27.27
N ILE A 22 -12.30 -0.67 -26.30
CA ILE A 22 -11.58 0.44 -25.61
C ILE A 22 -12.04 0.63 -24.15
N THR A 23 -11.51 -0.21 -23.24
CA THR A 23 -11.15 0.13 -21.83
C THR A 23 -10.37 -0.99 -21.09
N ASN A 24 -10.31 -2.22 -21.61
CA ASN A 24 -9.79 -3.38 -20.86
C ASN A 24 -8.26 -3.52 -20.67
N SER A 25 -7.41 -2.58 -21.12
CA SER A 25 -5.96 -2.75 -20.93
C SER A 25 -5.42 -2.11 -19.64
N LYS A 26 -6.18 -1.23 -18.98
CA LYS A 26 -5.72 -0.50 -17.79
C LYS A 26 -6.19 -1.16 -16.49
N GLU A 27 -7.43 -1.62 -16.41
CA GLU A 27 -7.99 -2.29 -15.21
C GLU A 27 -7.17 -3.53 -14.84
N ASN A 28 -6.86 -4.35 -15.84
CA ASN A 28 -6.05 -5.56 -15.68
C ASN A 28 -4.61 -5.29 -15.20
N LYS A 29 -4.11 -4.05 -15.31
CA LYS A 29 -2.78 -3.65 -14.81
C LYS A 29 -2.86 -3.17 -13.37
N VAL A 30 -3.93 -2.47 -12.99
CA VAL A 30 -4.11 -1.95 -11.63
C VAL A 30 -4.37 -3.09 -10.65
N GLU A 31 -5.24 -4.03 -11.01
CA GLU A 31 -5.52 -5.22 -10.17
C GLU A 31 -4.26 -6.05 -9.92
N VAL A 32 -3.45 -6.28 -10.95
CA VAL A 32 -2.17 -7.01 -10.83
C VAL A 32 -1.15 -6.28 -9.96
N LEU A 33 -1.12 -4.95 -10.00
CA LEU A 33 -0.24 -4.15 -9.13
C LEU A 33 -0.69 -4.19 -7.68
N GLN A 34 -2.01 -4.16 -7.44
CA GLN A 34 -2.59 -4.30 -6.12
C GLN A 34 -2.25 -5.67 -5.53
N GLU A 35 -2.49 -6.76 -6.27
CA GLU A 35 -2.25 -8.13 -5.80
C GLU A 35 -0.77 -8.36 -5.44
N LYS A 36 0.16 -7.88 -6.26
CA LYS A 36 1.60 -8.00 -5.97
C LYS A 36 2.00 -7.29 -4.68
N LEU A 37 1.41 -6.14 -4.44
CA LEU A 37 1.69 -5.39 -3.23
C LEU A 37 1.01 -6.00 -2.00
N ASP A 38 -0.23 -6.45 -2.13
CA ASP A 38 -0.93 -7.13 -1.03
C ASP A 38 -0.12 -8.37 -0.59
N ASN A 39 0.44 -9.12 -1.55
CA ASN A 39 1.37 -10.22 -1.26
C ASN A 39 2.66 -9.74 -0.56
N TYR A 40 3.23 -8.60 -0.96
CA TYR A 40 4.41 -8.04 -0.30
C TYR A 40 4.14 -7.65 1.16
N LEU A 41 2.94 -7.15 1.43
CA LEU A 41 2.53 -6.65 2.74
C LEU A 41 1.94 -7.74 3.65
N LEU A 42 1.69 -8.94 3.13
CA LEU A 42 1.01 -10.03 3.83
C LEU A 42 1.73 -10.45 5.12
N ASP A 43 3.07 -10.47 5.10
CA ASP A 43 3.91 -10.87 6.24
C ASP A 43 4.44 -9.66 7.03
N LYS A 44 3.82 -8.49 6.85
CA LYS A 44 4.23 -7.24 7.50
C LYS A 44 3.26 -6.85 8.59
N LYS A 45 3.83 -6.41 9.70
CA LYS A 45 3.08 -6.03 10.89
C LYS A 45 2.27 -4.77 10.68
N LEU A 46 0.96 -4.90 10.88
CA LEU A 46 0.00 -3.83 10.70
C LEU A 46 -0.26 -3.11 12.04
N PHE A 47 -0.07 -1.79 12.05
CA PHE A 47 -0.31 -0.93 13.19
C PHE A 47 -1.62 -0.16 12.97
N ILE A 48 -2.61 -0.43 13.83
CA ILE A 48 -3.92 0.24 13.78
C ILE A 48 -3.93 1.42 14.76
N MET A 49 -4.27 2.59 14.25
CA MET A 49 -4.36 3.83 15.00
C MET A 49 -5.77 4.04 15.57
N ASN A 50 -5.90 4.95 16.54
CA ASN A 50 -7.18 5.24 17.21
C ASN A 50 -8.28 5.77 16.28
N ASP A 51 -7.91 6.34 15.13
CA ASP A 51 -8.82 6.83 14.09
C ASP A 51 -9.26 5.72 13.11
N GLY A 52 -8.79 4.48 13.31
CA GLY A 52 -9.06 3.34 12.44
C GLY A 52 -8.13 3.25 11.23
N SER A 53 -7.18 4.17 11.07
CA SER A 53 -6.19 4.14 10.00
C SER A 53 -5.15 3.05 10.27
N ALA A 54 -4.65 2.42 9.20
CA ALA A 54 -3.70 1.31 9.28
C ALA A 54 -2.36 1.66 8.63
N TYR A 55 -1.26 1.30 9.29
CA TYR A 55 0.08 1.67 8.87
C TYR A 55 1.06 0.50 8.97
N TYR A 56 2.07 0.51 8.11
CA TYR A 56 3.25 -0.34 8.24
C TYR A 56 4.40 0.47 8.83
N LYS A 57 5.11 -0.09 9.81
CA LYS A 57 6.29 0.55 10.39
C LYS A 57 7.50 0.33 9.48
N ILE A 58 8.24 1.39 9.21
CA ILE A 58 9.51 1.36 8.49
C ILE A 58 10.64 1.23 9.51
N VAL A 59 11.44 0.16 9.38
CA VAL A 59 12.52 -0.20 10.29
C VAL A 59 13.85 0.36 9.80
N GLY A 60 14.72 0.74 10.75
CA GLY A 60 16.08 1.21 10.46
C GLY A 60 16.20 2.71 10.20
N MET A 61 15.10 3.45 10.25
CA MET A 61 15.13 4.92 10.23
C MET A 61 15.46 5.49 11.62
N ILE A 62 15.92 6.74 11.66
CA ILE A 62 16.34 7.44 12.89
C ILE A 62 15.21 7.55 13.94
N ARG A 63 13.96 7.53 13.50
CA ARG A 63 12.75 7.58 14.34
C ARG A 63 11.79 6.50 13.87
N ASP A 64 10.78 6.23 14.68
CA ASP A 64 9.66 5.38 14.28
C ASP A 64 8.84 6.09 13.21
N TYR A 65 9.05 5.67 11.96
CA TYR A 65 8.33 6.14 10.78
C TYR A 65 7.35 5.08 10.29
N PHE A 66 6.27 5.55 9.68
CA PHE A 66 5.13 4.75 9.26
C PHE A 66 4.67 5.17 7.87
N ILE A 67 4.32 4.19 7.04
CA ILE A 67 3.65 4.42 5.75
C ILE A 67 2.20 3.93 5.85
N GLY A 68 1.26 4.73 5.37
CA GLY A 68 -0.15 4.34 5.35
C GLY A 68 -0.36 3.15 4.42
N ALA A 69 -1.03 2.11 4.91
CA ALA A 69 -1.30 0.91 4.13
C ALA A 69 -2.09 1.21 2.84
N ASP A 70 -2.99 2.18 2.92
CA ASP A 70 -3.78 2.70 1.81
C ASP A 70 -2.97 3.45 0.75
N LYS A 71 -1.70 3.79 1.01
CA LYS A 71 -0.82 4.47 0.04
C LYS A 71 0.17 3.53 -0.63
N CYS A 72 0.28 2.29 -0.14
CA CYS A 72 1.28 1.37 -0.63
C CYS A 72 1.05 0.99 -2.10
N TYR A 73 -0.20 0.95 -2.61
CA TYR A 73 -0.51 0.63 -4.03
C TYR A 73 0.05 1.63 -5.04
N GLN A 74 0.49 2.80 -4.54
CA GLN A 74 1.12 3.84 -5.35
C GLN A 74 2.62 3.59 -5.54
N LEU A 75 3.19 2.64 -4.78
CA LEU A 75 4.60 2.28 -4.84
C LEU A 75 4.87 1.44 -6.08
N ASN A 76 5.74 1.94 -6.93
CA ASN A 76 6.17 1.32 -8.18
C ASN A 76 7.69 1.46 -8.30
N GLU A 77 8.28 0.97 -9.40
CA GLU A 77 9.68 1.23 -9.75
C GLU A 77 10.01 2.72 -9.89
N THR A 78 9.01 3.55 -10.19
CA THR A 78 9.20 4.99 -10.33
C THR A 78 9.04 5.69 -8.97
N PRO A 79 10.02 6.50 -8.53
CA PRO A 79 9.91 7.33 -7.34
C PRO A 79 8.64 8.15 -7.31
N THR A 80 7.82 7.92 -6.29
CA THR A 80 6.56 8.61 -6.05
C THR A 80 6.62 9.36 -4.74
N LYS A 81 6.06 10.57 -4.73
CA LYS A 81 6.03 11.42 -3.54
C LYS A 81 4.88 10.96 -2.64
N ILE A 82 5.19 10.44 -1.45
CA ILE A 82 4.22 9.90 -0.49
C ILE A 82 4.47 10.53 0.88
N LYS A 83 3.40 10.70 1.66
CA LYS A 83 3.49 11.10 3.07
C LYS A 83 3.91 9.91 3.92
N ILE A 84 5.06 10.04 4.59
CA ILE A 84 5.47 9.15 5.67
C ILE A 84 5.18 9.87 6.98
N TYR A 85 4.71 9.15 7.98
CA TYR A 85 4.30 9.69 9.26
C TYR A 85 5.27 9.29 10.35
N HIS A 86 5.43 10.11 11.37
CA HIS A 86 6.15 9.73 12.58
C HIS A 86 5.46 10.32 13.80
N TYR A 87 5.66 9.66 14.94
CA TYR A 87 5.22 10.20 16.21
C TYR A 87 6.08 11.41 16.59
N ASN A 88 5.43 12.52 16.94
CA ASN A 88 6.12 13.66 17.53
C ASN A 88 6.16 13.51 19.05
N THR A 89 7.30 13.14 19.60
CA THR A 89 7.48 13.01 21.05
C THR A 89 7.47 14.36 21.79
N THR A 90 7.55 15.48 21.06
CA THR A 90 7.65 16.83 21.66
C THR A 90 6.30 17.54 21.78
N LYS A 91 5.29 17.12 21.01
CA LYS A 91 3.90 17.58 21.11
C LYS A 91 3.05 16.34 21.29
N GLU A 92 2.58 16.11 22.52
CA GLU A 92 1.82 14.92 22.88
C GLU A 92 0.73 14.60 21.85
N ASN A 93 0.77 13.36 21.32
CA ASN A 93 -0.22 12.77 20.44
C ASN A 93 -0.34 13.30 19.00
N ASP A 94 0.63 14.07 18.50
CA ASP A 94 0.57 14.57 17.12
C ASP A 94 1.40 13.69 16.16
N PHE A 95 0.71 13.07 15.20
CA PHE A 95 1.35 12.38 14.07
C PHE A 95 1.75 13.43 13.02
N LEU A 96 3.06 13.64 12.86
CA LEU A 96 3.55 14.54 11.84
C LEU A 96 3.81 13.79 10.54
N SER A 97 3.34 14.34 9.42
CA SER A 97 3.62 13.83 8.09
C SER A 97 4.77 14.58 7.43
N ILE A 98 5.62 13.85 6.75
CA ILE A 98 6.71 14.36 5.93
C ILE A 98 6.59 13.76 4.53
N ASP A 99 6.61 14.63 3.53
CA ASP A 99 6.69 14.18 2.15
C ASP A 99 8.08 13.61 1.85
N MET A 100 8.13 12.36 1.37
CA MET A 100 9.35 11.68 0.93
C MET A 100 9.14 11.10 -0.47
N LEU A 101 10.24 10.93 -1.23
CA LEU A 101 10.21 10.14 -2.45
C LEU A 101 10.46 8.69 -2.09
N VAL A 102 9.52 7.82 -2.47
CA VAL A 102 9.55 6.39 -2.16
C VAL A 102 9.35 5.60 -3.43
N HIS A 103 10.10 4.52 -3.59
CA HIS A 103 9.83 3.52 -4.61
C HIS A 103 10.12 2.12 -4.08
N THR A 104 9.66 1.14 -4.83
CA THR A 104 9.98 -0.28 -4.67
C THR A 104 10.66 -0.76 -5.95
N ASN A 105 11.15 -1.99 -6.01
CA ASN A 105 11.57 -2.61 -7.27
C ASN A 105 10.58 -3.74 -7.64
N LYS A 106 10.75 -4.37 -8.80
CA LYS A 106 9.87 -5.47 -9.24
C LYS A 106 9.89 -6.72 -8.34
N GLU A 107 10.83 -6.79 -7.41
CA GLU A 107 11.12 -7.95 -6.55
C GLU A 107 10.96 -7.59 -5.06
N ALA A 108 10.24 -6.51 -4.75
CA ALA A 108 10.46 -5.78 -3.52
C ALA A 108 10.32 -6.61 -2.24
N GLU A 109 11.41 -6.67 -1.49
CA GLU A 109 11.49 -7.04 -0.08
C GLU A 109 11.68 -5.81 0.83
N SER A 110 11.78 -4.60 0.24
CA SER A 110 12.15 -3.36 0.95
C SER A 110 11.68 -2.08 0.25
N LEU A 111 11.64 -0.98 1.00
CA LEU A 111 11.34 0.37 0.54
C LEU A 111 12.62 1.16 0.28
N PHE A 112 12.69 1.82 -0.87
CA PHE A 112 13.75 2.79 -1.17
C PHE A 112 13.23 4.21 -0.90
N VAL A 113 13.83 4.90 0.07
CA VAL A 113 13.37 6.21 0.55
C VAL A 113 14.48 7.24 0.38
N SER A 114 14.15 8.39 -0.21
CA SER A 114 15.02 9.57 -0.22
C SER A 114 14.70 10.47 0.97
N GLU A 115 15.68 10.62 1.86
CA GLU A 115 15.58 11.49 3.05
C GLU A 115 15.76 12.96 2.69
N ARG A 116 15.18 13.87 3.50
CA ARG A 116 15.23 15.32 3.26
C ARG A 116 16.67 15.81 3.04
N GLY A 117 16.87 16.49 1.91
CA GLY A 117 18.10 17.23 1.61
C GLY A 117 18.90 16.69 0.44
N ASN A 118 18.65 15.46 -0.03
CA ASN A 118 19.37 14.92 -1.18
C ASN A 118 18.49 13.96 -2.01
N LYS A 119 17.84 14.50 -3.05
CA LYS A 119 16.92 13.74 -3.93
C LYS A 119 17.61 12.63 -4.73
N GLU A 120 18.95 12.63 -4.77
CA GLU A 120 19.74 11.68 -5.56
C GLU A 120 20.21 10.47 -4.75
N GLN A 121 19.97 10.44 -3.43
CA GLN A 121 20.36 9.32 -2.57
C GLN A 121 19.13 8.63 -1.98
N PHE A 122 18.80 7.46 -2.53
CA PHE A 122 17.84 6.54 -1.92
C PHE A 122 18.55 5.62 -0.94
N LYS A 123 17.96 5.43 0.22
CA LYS A 123 18.36 4.41 1.21
C LYS A 123 17.31 3.32 1.25
N GLN A 124 17.76 2.09 1.45
CA GLN A 124 16.90 0.92 1.57
C GLN A 124 16.47 0.73 3.03
N TYR A 125 15.18 0.54 3.24
CA TYR A 125 14.57 0.28 4.54
C TYR A 125 13.60 -0.89 4.45
N TYR A 126 13.43 -1.63 5.53
CA TYR A 126 12.51 -2.76 5.60
C TYR A 126 11.22 -2.37 6.32
N LEU A 127 10.15 -3.11 6.07
CA LEU A 127 8.94 -3.02 6.90
C LEU A 127 9.05 -4.01 8.06
N GLU A 128 8.49 -3.65 9.22
CA GLU A 128 8.45 -4.56 10.37
C GLU A 128 7.61 -5.80 10.03
N GLU A 129 8.11 -6.97 10.42
CA GLU A 129 7.47 -8.28 10.20
C GLU A 129 6.74 -8.73 11.47
N ASP A 130 5.78 -9.65 11.32
CA ASP A 130 4.98 -10.20 12.43
C ASP A 130 5.75 -11.14 13.37
#